data_AF-A0A6V8DYL3-F1
#
_entry.id   AF-A0A6V8DYL3-F1
#
_cell.length_a   1.000
_cell.length_b   1.000
_cell.length_c   1.000
_cell.angle_alpha   90.00
_cell.angle_beta   90.00
_cell.angle_gamma   90.00
#
_symmetry.space_group_name_H-M   'P 1'
#
loop_
_entity.id
_entity.type
_entity.pdbx_description
1 polymer ?
#
loop_
_entity_poly.entity_id
_entity_poly.type
_entity_poly.pdbx_seq_one_letter_code
_entity_poly.pdbx_strand_id
1 'polypeptide(L)'
;MSSKYERELRLVLAGLAKGVNAVIKSCSEVEKAKMKLVEKRPFLVVRAAGSGIEGSGDLLALRGDICFPIEVKSSKEAKLYLSGRTVDQYNSLVYEGN
;
A
#
# COMPACT_ATOMS: atom_id res chain seq x y z
N MET A 1 5.41 14.68 -2.65
CA MET A 1 4.40 14.33 -1.62
C MET A 1 4.08 12.83 -1.54
N SER A 2 4.30 12.02 -2.59
CA SER A 2 4.02 10.57 -2.58
C SER A 2 4.75 9.78 -1.45
N SER A 3 5.94 10.22 -1.02
CA SER A 3 6.75 9.46 -0.04
C SER A 3 6.16 9.31 1.36
N LYS A 4 5.23 10.17 1.80
CA LYS A 4 4.68 10.10 3.17
C LYS A 4 3.68 8.96 3.32
N TYR A 5 2.68 8.89 2.44
CA TYR A 5 1.64 7.86 2.50
C TYR A 5 2.20 6.47 2.16
N GLU A 6 3.12 6.38 1.21
CA GLU A 6 3.84 5.14 0.91
C GLU A 6 4.55 4.59 2.17
N ARG A 7 5.26 5.48 2.89
CA ARG A 7 5.94 5.10 4.12
C ARG A 7 4.97 4.68 5.22
N GLU A 8 3.85 5.39 5.40
CA GLU A 8 2.82 5.05 6.38
C GLU A 8 2.20 3.68 6.08
N LEU A 9 1.79 3.44 4.83
CA LEU A 9 1.21 2.18 4.37
C LEU A 9 2.19 1.02 4.57
N ARG A 10 3.48 1.22 4.24
CA ARG A 10 4.54 0.22 4.46
C ARG A 10 4.65 -0.18 5.94
N LEU A 11 4.59 0.77 6.87
CA LEU A 11 4.67 0.47 8.31
C LEU A 11 3.46 -0.36 8.78
N VAL A 12 2.27 -0.08 8.24
CA VAL A 12 1.04 -0.81 8.57
C VAL A 12 1.10 -2.23 8.02
N LEU A 13 1.40 -2.40 6.73
CA LEU A 13 1.43 -3.72 6.08
C LEU A 13 2.54 -4.62 6.64
N ALA A 14 3.68 -4.03 7.03
CA ALA A 14 4.76 -4.74 7.72
C ALA A 14 4.42 -5.10 9.19
N GLY A 15 3.22 -4.78 9.68
CA GLY A 15 2.77 -5.10 11.03
C GLY A 15 3.52 -4.38 12.14
N LEU A 16 4.12 -3.22 11.85
CA LEU A 16 4.85 -2.47 12.86
C LEU A 16 3.88 -1.69 13.74
N ALA A 17 3.91 -1.96 15.06
CA ALA A 17 3.00 -1.35 16.03
C ALA A 17 2.94 0.18 15.94
N LYS A 18 4.05 0.85 15.63
CA LYS A 18 4.08 2.30 15.40
C LYS A 18 3.18 2.74 14.24
N GLY A 19 3.21 2.03 13.12
CA GLY A 19 2.39 2.33 11.94
C GLY A 19 0.92 2.01 12.17
N VAL A 20 0.65 0.81 12.70
CA VAL A 20 -0.73 0.36 12.99
C VAL A 20 -1.41 1.31 13.99
N ASN A 21 -0.77 1.60 15.12
CA ASN A 21 -1.35 2.50 16.13
C ASN A 21 -1.48 3.96 15.64
N ALA A 22 -0.75 4.37 14.61
CA ALA A 22 -0.89 5.70 14.05
C ALA A 22 -2.20 5.88 13.28
N VAL A 23 -2.69 4.83 12.60
CA VAL A 23 -3.85 4.91 11.70
C VAL A 23 -5.18 4.52 12.35
N ILE A 24 -5.16 3.78 13.47
CA ILE A 24 -6.39 3.26 14.12
C ILE A 24 -6.91 4.11 15.28
N LYS A 25 -6.35 5.31 15.51
CA LYS A 25 -6.67 6.13 16.70
C LYS A 25 -8.14 6.52 16.79
N SER A 26 -8.74 6.83 15.64
CA SER A 26 -10.14 7.26 15.51
C SER A 26 -11.11 6.09 15.26
N CYS A 27 -10.61 4.86 15.17
CA CYS A 27 -11.43 3.68 14.94
C CYS A 27 -12.15 3.24 16.23
N SER A 28 -13.25 2.54 16.07
CA SER A 28 -13.93 1.81 17.14
C SER A 28 -13.05 0.68 17.70
N GLU A 29 -13.38 0.19 18.90
CA GLU A 29 -12.63 -0.91 19.52
C GLU A 29 -12.64 -2.20 18.69
N VAL A 30 -13.76 -2.49 18.00
CA VAL A 30 -13.87 -3.64 17.09
C VAL A 30 -12.95 -3.48 15.88
N GLU A 31 -12.89 -2.29 15.28
CA GLU A 31 -12.00 -2.00 14.16
C GLU A 31 -10.53 -2.07 14.59
N LYS A 32 -10.18 -1.49 15.74
CA LYS A 32 -8.82 -1.57 16.31
C LYS A 32 -8.38 -3.03 16.49
N ALA A 33 -9.25 -3.87 17.05
CA ALA A 33 -8.97 -5.29 17.25
C ALA A 33 -8.70 -6.03 15.93
N LYS A 34 -9.51 -5.77 14.89
CA LYS A 34 -9.32 -6.34 13.55
C LYS A 34 -8.04 -5.85 12.89
N MET A 35 -7.79 -4.55 12.91
CA MET A 35 -6.61 -3.96 12.27
C MET A 35 -5.30 -4.47 12.88
N LYS A 36 -5.25 -4.68 14.20
CA LYS A 36 -4.08 -5.24 14.89
C LYS A 36 -3.75 -6.68 14.50
N LEU A 37 -4.63 -7.41 13.81
CA LEU A 37 -4.31 -8.76 13.32
C LEU A 37 -3.14 -8.77 12.33
N VAL A 38 -2.88 -7.65 11.63
CA VAL A 38 -1.70 -7.53 10.75
C VAL A 38 -0.39 -7.67 11.50
N GLU A 39 -0.34 -7.33 12.80
CA GLU A 39 0.86 -7.50 13.65
C GLU A 39 1.17 -8.99 13.89
N LYS A 40 0.15 -9.87 13.85
CA LYS A 40 0.32 -11.32 14.05
C LYS A 40 0.74 -12.05 12.78
N ARG A 41 0.31 -11.56 11.61
CA ARG A 41 0.63 -12.14 10.30
C ARG A 41 0.92 -11.02 9.30
N PRO A 42 2.09 -10.37 9.42
CA PRO A 42 2.45 -9.22 8.59
C PRO A 42 2.79 -9.63 7.16
N PHE A 43 2.85 -8.64 6.28
CA PHE A 43 3.42 -8.79 4.95
C PHE A 43 4.93 -8.53 4.99
N LEU A 44 5.69 -9.28 4.20
CA LEU A 44 6.98 -8.83 3.70
C LEU A 44 6.73 -7.71 2.70
N VAL A 45 7.14 -6.49 3.02
CA VAL A 45 6.93 -5.33 2.15
C VAL A 45 8.27 -4.83 1.63
N VAL A 46 8.44 -4.86 0.31
CA VAL A 46 9.62 -4.31 -0.38
C VAL A 46 9.21 -3.09 -1.21
N ARG A 47 10.13 -2.13 -1.35
CA ARG A 47 9.97 -1.02 -2.30
C ARG A 47 10.50 -1.48 -3.65
N ALA A 48 9.78 -1.20 -4.72
CA ALA A 48 10.32 -1.44 -6.05
C ALA A 48 11.55 -0.54 -6.29
N ALA A 49 12.63 -1.11 -6.83
CA ALA A 49 13.84 -0.35 -7.10
C ALA A 49 13.66 0.49 -8.37
N GLY A 50 13.54 1.81 -8.21
CA GLY A 50 13.50 2.78 -9.31
C GLY A 50 12.18 2.75 -10.08
N SER A 51 11.46 3.87 -10.07
CA SER A 51 10.17 4.11 -10.73
C SER A 51 10.20 4.07 -12.28
N GLY A 52 11.16 3.35 -12.86
CA GLY A 52 11.38 3.22 -14.30
C GLY A 52 11.04 1.84 -14.87
N ILE A 53 10.81 0.84 -14.02
CA ILE A 53 10.33 -0.47 -14.45
C ILE A 53 8.80 -0.38 -14.49
N GLU A 54 8.21 -0.51 -15.67
CA GLU A 54 6.76 -0.55 -15.82
C GLU A 54 6.18 -1.75 -15.05
N GLY A 55 5.04 -1.55 -14.39
CA GLY A 55 4.33 -2.62 -13.68
C GLY A 55 4.85 -2.97 -12.28
N SER A 56 5.97 -2.41 -11.81
CA SER A 56 6.54 -2.79 -10.49
C SER A 56 5.81 -2.21 -9.26
N GLY A 57 5.00 -1.16 -9.45
CA GLY A 57 4.36 -0.40 -8.36
C GLY A 57 5.36 0.32 -7.46
N ASP A 58 4.87 1.06 -6.45
CA ASP A 58 5.69 1.67 -5.40
C ASP A 58 6.12 0.65 -4.34
N LEU A 59 5.20 -0.26 -3.97
CA LEU A 59 5.40 -1.31 -2.97
C LEU A 59 4.97 -2.66 -3.52
N LEU A 60 5.66 -3.71 -3.12
CA LEU A 60 5.23 -5.09 -3.26
C LEU A 60 5.05 -5.69 -1.87
N ALA A 61 3.82 -6.09 -1.54
CA ALA A 61 3.46 -6.69 -0.26
C ALA A 61 3.16 -8.18 -0.43
N LEU A 62 3.96 -9.02 0.20
CA LEU A 62 3.93 -10.47 0.08
C LEU A 62 3.61 -11.11 1.42
N ARG A 63 2.67 -12.05 1.44
CA ARG A 63 2.39 -12.85 2.62
C ARG A 63 1.87 -14.20 2.18
N GLY A 64 2.75 -15.20 2.08
CA GLY A 64 2.49 -16.64 1.89
C GLY A 64 1.34 -17.04 0.96
N ASP A 65 0.11 -16.74 1.38
CA ASP A 65 -1.15 -16.91 0.69
C ASP A 65 -1.48 -15.85 -0.38
N ILE A 66 -0.93 -14.64 -0.30
CA ILE A 66 -1.32 -13.50 -1.15
C ILE A 66 -0.16 -12.55 -1.45
N CYS A 67 -0.25 -11.87 -2.60
CA CYS A 67 0.69 -10.87 -3.08
C CYS A 67 -0.07 -9.64 -3.60
N PHE A 68 0.40 -8.45 -3.28
CA PHE A 68 -0.15 -7.18 -3.79
C PHE A 68 0.96 -6.28 -4.35
N PRO A 69 0.99 -6.07 -5.68
CA PRO A 69 1.67 -4.90 -6.23
C PRO A 69 0.81 -3.66 -5.96
N ILE A 70 1.42 -2.61 -5.41
CA ILE A 70 0.71 -1.42 -4.90
C ILE A 70 1.35 -0.16 -5.46
N GLU A 71 0.54 0.67 -6.11
CA GLU A 71 0.87 2.05 -6.48
C GLU A 71 0.19 3.02 -5.52
N VAL A 72 0.95 3.96 -4.96
CA VAL A 72 0.45 4.92 -3.97
C VAL A 72 0.29 6.29 -4.63
N LYS A 73 -0.97 6.65 -4.91
CA LYS A 73 -1.36 7.99 -5.35
C LYS A 73 -2.16 8.71 -4.26
N SER A 74 -1.96 10.02 -4.13
CA SER A 74 -2.72 10.86 -3.20
C SER A 74 -3.12 12.16 -3.89
N SER A 75 -4.36 12.60 -3.66
CA SER A 75 -4.86 13.90 -4.11
C SER A 75 -5.42 14.69 -2.93
N LYS A 76 -5.40 16.02 -3.03
CA LYS A 76 -6.19 16.89 -2.13
C LYS A 76 -7.66 16.91 -2.54
N GLU A 77 -7.94 16.64 -3.81
CA GLU A 77 -9.29 16.56 -4.35
C GLU A 77 -9.95 15.23 -3.99
N ALA A 78 -11.27 15.23 -3.87
CA ALA A 78 -12.06 14.03 -3.55
C ALA A 78 -12.01 12.96 -4.66
N LYS A 79 -11.60 13.33 -5.88
CA LYS A 79 -11.48 12.43 -7.03
C LYS A 79 -10.05 12.42 -7.54
N LEU A 80 -9.51 11.22 -7.74
CA LEU A 80 -8.25 11.00 -8.44
C LEU A 80 -8.59 10.43 -9.82
N TYR A 81 -8.35 11.21 -10.87
CA TYR A 81 -8.51 10.72 -12.25
C TYR A 81 -7.23 10.00 -12.68
N LEU A 82 -7.39 8.81 -13.24
CA LEU A 82 -6.33 8.12 -13.95
C LEU A 82 -6.33 8.66 -15.38
N SER A 83 -5.27 9.37 -15.78
CA SER A 83 -5.10 9.83 -17.16
C SER A 83 -3.63 9.77 -17.60
N GLY A 84 -3.44 9.67 -18.91
CA GLY A 84 -2.12 9.52 -19.54
C GLY A 84 -1.33 8.38 -18.91
N ARG A 85 -0.07 8.67 -18.56
CA ARG A 85 0.86 7.72 -17.93
C ARG A 85 0.30 6.99 -16.71
N THR A 86 -0.63 7.59 -15.96
CA THR A 86 -1.21 6.93 -14.78
C THR A 86 -2.13 5.77 -15.15
N VAL A 87 -2.81 5.86 -16.29
CA VAL A 87 -3.61 4.74 -16.84
C VAL A 87 -2.70 3.62 -17.31
N ASP A 88 -1.59 3.97 -17.97
CA ASP A 88 -0.62 2.98 -18.42
C ASP A 88 -0.04 2.21 -17.23
N GLN A 89 0.36 2.92 -16.17
CA GLN A 89 0.82 2.31 -14.91
C GLN A 89 -0.23 1.37 -14.30
N TYR A 90 -1.49 1.80 -14.26
CA TYR A 90 -2.59 0.97 -13.77
C TYR A 90 -2.75 -0.30 -14.60
N ASN A 91 -2.75 -0.19 -15.93
CA ASN A 91 -2.89 -1.33 -16.83
C ASN A 91 -1.72 -2.31 -16.68
N SER A 92 -0.49 -1.82 -16.54
CA SER A 92 0.68 -2.67 -16.26
C SER A 92 0.53 -3.42 -14.93
N LEU A 93 0.07 -2.76 -13.86
CA LEU A 93 -0.16 -3.42 -12.57
C LEU A 93 -1.25 -4.51 -12.65
N VAL A 94 -2.33 -4.25 -13.40
CA VAL A 94 -3.38 -5.24 -13.64
C VAL A 94 -2.82 -6.44 -14.41
N TYR A 95 -1.97 -6.20 -15.40
CA TYR A 95 -1.35 -7.28 -16.17
C TYR A 95 -0.42 -8.14 -15.30
N GLU A 96 0.48 -7.53 -14.52
CA GLU A 96 1.47 -8.24 -13.70
C GLU A 96 0.86 -8.92 -12.46
N GLY A 97 -0.27 -8.41 -11.95
CA GLY A 97 -0.92 -8.93 -10.75
C GLY A 97 -1.92 -10.07 -10.98
N ASN A 98 -2.20 -10.44 -12.24
CA ASN A 98 -3.08 -11.55 -12.62
C ASN A 98 -2.29 -12.84 -12.87
#